data_AF-A0A7D7ZMA1-F1
#
_entry.id   AF-A0A7D7ZMA1-F1
#
_cell.length_a   1.000
_cell.length_b   1.000
_cell.length_c   1.000
_cell.angle_alpha   90.00
_cell.angle_beta   90.00
_cell.angle_gamma   90.00
#
_symmetry.space_group_name_H-M   'P 1'
#
loop_
_entity.id
_entity.type
_entity.pdbx_description
1 polymer ?
#
loop_
_entity_poly.entity_id
_entity_poly.type
_entity_poly.pdbx_seq_one_letter_code
_entity_poly.pdbx_strand_id
1 'polypeptide(L)'
;MKSKYGTFPEYHTSLDDLNFVTPKGLAESISIYRHIIELLEGAHRPRAKILGEPQLGRRGLYETLSRKGSASGSMLIRNILAYANGTRDLFELSEKLDAAIEQVEIAVDLLLEHELIE
;
A
#
# COMPACT_ATOMS: atom_id res chain seq x y z
N MET A 1 -12.16 13.79 -5.78
CA MET A 1 -12.95 15.04 -5.67
C MET A 1 -13.28 15.31 -4.22
N LYS A 2 -13.12 16.56 -3.75
CA LYS A 2 -13.49 16.98 -2.38
C LYS A 2 -15.01 17.11 -2.23
N SER A 3 -15.62 17.95 -3.06
CA SER A 3 -17.07 18.11 -3.19
C SER A 3 -17.48 17.70 -4.61
N LYS A 4 -18.64 17.06 -4.76
CA LYS A 4 -19.18 16.69 -6.07
C LYS A 4 -19.78 17.95 -6.72
N TYR A 5 -19.79 18.00 -8.05
CA TYR A 5 -20.46 19.08 -8.79
C TYR A 5 -21.93 19.20 -8.34
N GLY A 6 -22.42 20.42 -8.17
CA GLY A 6 -23.80 20.68 -7.76
C GLY A 6 -24.16 20.31 -6.32
N THR A 7 -23.20 19.95 -5.46
CA THR A 7 -23.48 19.56 -4.06
C THR A 7 -23.00 20.58 -3.02
N PHE A 8 -22.52 21.75 -3.45
CA PHE A 8 -22.09 22.82 -2.54
C PHE A 8 -22.78 24.16 -2.91
N PRO A 9 -23.11 25.01 -1.92
CA PRO A 9 -23.90 26.24 -2.14
C PRO A 9 -23.29 27.22 -3.13
N GLU A 10 -21.97 27.30 -3.20
CA GLU A 10 -21.22 28.25 -4.00
C GLU A 10 -21.15 27.86 -5.48
N TYR A 11 -21.53 26.62 -5.82
CA TYR A 11 -21.45 26.06 -7.17
C TYR A 11 -22.20 26.93 -8.19
N HIS A 12 -21.53 27.25 -9.31
CA HIS A 12 -22.08 28.11 -10.38
C HIS A 12 -22.48 29.53 -9.90
N THR A 13 -21.89 30.02 -8.80
CA THR A 13 -22.04 31.39 -8.34
C THR A 13 -20.68 32.08 -8.28
N SER A 14 -20.66 33.40 -8.11
CA SER A 14 -19.42 34.15 -7.89
C SER A 14 -18.74 33.87 -6.55
N LEU A 15 -19.38 33.09 -5.66
CA LEU A 15 -18.82 32.69 -4.37
C LEU A 15 -17.88 31.47 -4.50
N ASP A 16 -17.81 30.81 -5.65
CA ASP A 16 -16.77 29.81 -5.97
C ASP A 16 -15.46 30.52 -6.34
N ASP A 17 -14.84 31.14 -5.34
CA ASP A 17 -13.68 32.02 -5.46
C ASP A 17 -12.45 31.49 -4.69
N LEU A 18 -11.38 32.29 -4.63
CA LEU A 18 -10.15 31.93 -3.91
C LEU A 18 -10.25 32.06 -2.36
N ASN A 19 -11.39 32.51 -1.83
CA ASN A 19 -11.69 32.44 -0.40
C ASN A 19 -12.35 31.09 -0.06
N PHE A 20 -13.18 30.57 -0.97
CA PHE A 20 -13.79 29.25 -0.86
C PHE A 20 -12.79 28.12 -1.20
N VAL A 21 -12.02 28.26 -2.28
CA VAL A 21 -10.97 27.31 -2.68
C VAL A 21 -9.73 27.52 -1.81
N THR A 22 -9.45 26.55 -0.92
CA THR A 22 -8.34 26.67 0.03
C THR A 22 -7.06 25.98 -0.45
N PRO A 23 -5.86 26.55 -0.14
CA PRO A 23 -4.58 25.88 -0.40
C PRO A 23 -4.48 24.49 0.25
N LYS A 24 -5.04 24.32 1.45
CA LYS A 24 -5.11 23.03 2.16
C LYS A 24 -5.91 21.99 1.36
N GLY A 25 -7.11 22.36 0.88
CA GLY A 25 -7.96 21.46 0.10
C GLY A 25 -7.31 21.00 -1.21
N LEU A 26 -6.57 21.90 -1.87
CA LEU A 26 -5.79 21.58 -3.06
C LEU A 26 -4.63 20.63 -2.74
N ALA A 27 -3.84 20.95 -1.71
CA ALA A 27 -2.69 20.13 -1.31
C ALA A 27 -3.10 18.70 -0.93
N GLU A 28 -4.16 18.53 -0.15
CA GLU A 28 -4.69 17.22 0.23
C GLU A 28 -5.16 16.43 -1.01
N SER A 29 -5.84 17.09 -1.95
CA SER A 29 -6.30 16.44 -3.19
C SER A 29 -5.12 15.96 -4.03
N ILE A 30 -4.11 16.81 -4.24
CA ILE A 30 -2.90 16.46 -4.99
C ILE A 30 -2.15 15.32 -4.30
N SER A 31 -2.03 15.36 -2.96
CA SER A 31 -1.38 14.30 -2.19
C SER A 31 -2.04 12.94 -2.41
N ILE A 32 -3.38 12.88 -2.42
CA ILE A 32 -4.12 11.63 -2.65
C ILE A 32 -3.89 11.13 -4.08
N TYR A 33 -4.00 12.01 -5.09
CA TYR A 33 -3.79 11.59 -6.48
C TYR A 33 -2.36 11.13 -6.73
N ARG A 34 -1.37 11.81 -6.15
CA ARG A 34 0.03 11.38 -6.23
C ARG A 34 0.20 9.99 -5.61
N HIS A 35 -0.34 9.77 -4.42
CA HIS A 35 -0.25 8.47 -3.76
C HIS A 35 -0.91 7.35 -4.60
N ILE A 36 -2.08 7.60 -5.19
CA ILE A 36 -2.72 6.63 -6.10
C ILE A 36 -1.82 6.31 -7.30
N ILE A 37 -1.18 7.32 -7.90
CA ILE A 37 -0.27 7.12 -9.03
C ILE A 37 0.94 6.28 -8.59
N GLU A 38 1.56 6.63 -7.46
CA GLU A 38 2.69 5.89 -6.88
C GLU A 38 2.32 4.41 -6.64
N LEU A 39 1.15 4.14 -6.07
CA LEU A 39 0.64 2.77 -5.86
C LEU A 39 0.43 2.01 -7.19
N LEU A 40 -0.08 2.69 -8.22
CA LEU A 40 -0.31 2.08 -9.54
C LEU A 40 1.01 1.80 -10.28
N GLU A 41 1.99 2.69 -10.16
CA GLU A 41 3.33 2.49 -10.73
C GLU A 41 4.10 1.38 -9.99
N GLY A 42 3.90 1.26 -8.67
CA GLY A 42 4.45 0.21 -7.82
C GLY A 42 3.67 -1.11 -7.84
N ALA A 43 2.61 -1.24 -8.65
CA ALA A 43 1.75 -2.43 -8.74
C ALA A 43 2.44 -3.62 -9.44
N HIS A 44 3.56 -4.05 -8.87
CA HIS A 44 4.37 -5.16 -9.32
C HIS A 44 3.67 -6.48 -8.99
N ARG A 45 4.01 -7.51 -9.77
CA ARG A 45 3.52 -8.88 -9.54
C ARG A 45 4.65 -9.71 -8.97
N PRO A 46 4.81 -9.74 -7.63
CA PRO A 46 5.95 -10.37 -7.01
C PRO A 46 5.98 -11.87 -7.30
N ARG A 47 7.17 -12.40 -7.50
CA ARG A 47 7.44 -13.83 -7.71
C ARG A 47 8.52 -14.30 -6.76
N ALA A 48 8.22 -15.32 -5.97
CA ALA A 48 9.18 -15.93 -5.07
C ALA A 48 10.34 -16.55 -5.87
N LYS A 49 11.57 -16.21 -5.47
CA LYS A 49 12.81 -16.72 -6.07
C LYS A 49 13.26 -18.06 -5.49
N ILE A 50 12.63 -18.50 -4.41
CA ILE A 50 13.01 -19.69 -3.64
C ILE A 50 11.85 -20.69 -3.62
N LEU A 51 12.18 -21.97 -3.73
CA LEU A 51 11.21 -23.05 -3.56
C LEU A 51 11.04 -23.37 -2.07
N GLY A 52 9.79 -23.40 -1.61
CA GLY A 52 9.45 -23.64 -0.21
C GLY A 52 9.63 -22.42 0.68
N GLU A 53 9.42 -22.60 1.99
CA GLU A 53 9.52 -21.48 2.94
C GLU A 53 10.99 -21.13 3.25
N PRO A 54 11.42 -19.88 3.04
CA PRO A 54 12.74 -19.45 3.43
C PRO A 54 12.94 -19.39 4.94
N GLN A 55 14.18 -19.55 5.41
CA GLN A 55 14.54 -19.37 6.81
C GLN A 55 14.60 -17.88 7.19
N LEU A 56 13.45 -17.26 7.44
CA LEU A 56 13.28 -15.83 7.74
C LEU A 56 14.09 -15.34 8.96
N GLY A 57 14.27 -16.19 9.98
CA GLY A 57 14.95 -15.79 11.22
C GLY A 57 16.43 -15.44 11.06
N ARG A 58 17.15 -16.08 10.14
CA ARG A 58 18.54 -15.71 9.83
C ARG A 58 18.66 -14.38 9.10
N ARG A 59 17.53 -13.88 8.56
CA ARG A 59 17.44 -12.62 7.81
C ARG A 59 16.91 -11.47 8.66
N GLY A 60 16.62 -11.69 9.95
CA GLY A 60 16.05 -10.65 10.81
C GLY A 60 14.59 -10.30 10.48
N LEU A 61 13.91 -11.12 9.67
CA LEU A 61 12.53 -10.91 9.22
C LEU A 61 11.47 -11.37 10.23
N TYR A 62 11.90 -11.83 11.40
CA TYR A 62 11.02 -12.01 12.55
C TYR A 62 11.25 -10.84 13.51
N GLU A 63 10.16 -10.24 13.99
CA GLU A 63 10.25 -9.29 15.09
C GLU A 63 10.91 -9.98 16.29
N THR A 64 12.06 -9.45 16.73
CA THR A 64 12.84 -9.99 17.85
C THR A 64 12.16 -9.76 19.21
N LEU A 65 11.17 -8.86 19.26
CA LEU A 65 10.38 -8.56 20.45
C LEU A 65 8.91 -8.93 20.19
N SER A 66 8.38 -9.87 20.98
CA SER A 66 6.94 -10.16 20.97
C SER A 66 6.16 -8.99 21.59
N ARG A 67 5.50 -8.20 20.74
CA ARG A 67 4.52 -7.17 21.13
C ARG A 67 3.14 -7.61 20.63
N LYS A 68 2.07 -7.25 21.31
CA LYS A 68 0.71 -7.52 20.81
C LYS A 68 0.56 -6.89 19.41
N GLY A 69 0.44 -7.73 18.37
CA GLY A 69 0.45 -7.32 16.96
C GLY A 69 1.68 -7.76 16.14
N SER A 70 2.81 -8.12 16.78
CA SER A 70 4.06 -8.50 16.09
C SER A 70 3.96 -9.78 15.26
N ALA A 71 3.12 -10.73 15.70
CA ALA A 71 2.83 -11.95 14.97
C ALA A 71 2.15 -11.67 13.62
N SER A 72 1.43 -10.55 13.49
CA SER A 72 0.72 -10.16 12.28
C SER A 72 1.67 -9.82 11.13
N GLY A 73 2.76 -9.11 11.42
CA GLY A 73 3.75 -8.73 10.39
C GLY A 73 4.51 -9.94 9.84
N SER A 74 4.96 -10.84 10.73
CA SER A 74 5.65 -12.06 10.33
C SER A 74 4.74 -13.03 9.54
N MET A 75 3.45 -13.06 9.86
CA MET A 75 2.46 -13.85 9.12
C MET A 75 2.19 -13.24 7.73
N LEU A 76 2.08 -11.91 7.64
CA LEU A 76 1.89 -11.21 6.37
C LEU A 76 3.03 -11.51 5.38
N ILE A 77 4.29 -11.42 5.82
CA ILE A 77 5.47 -11.75 5.01
C ILE A 77 5.40 -13.18 4.46
N ARG A 78 5.08 -14.17 5.33
CA ARG A 78 4.95 -15.58 4.93
C ARG A 78 3.82 -15.77 3.92
N ASN A 79 2.67 -15.13 4.14
CA ASN A 79 1.53 -15.22 3.26
C ASN A 79 1.82 -14.58 1.89
N ILE A 80 2.47 -13.42 1.86
CA ILE A 80 2.90 -12.77 0.61
C ILE A 80 3.82 -13.72 -0.18
N LEU A 81 4.83 -14.31 0.46
CA LEU A 81 5.70 -15.30 -0.20
C LEU A 81 4.94 -16.49 -0.77
N ALA A 82 3.92 -16.99 -0.06
CA ALA A 82 3.10 -18.11 -0.52
C ALA A 82 2.25 -17.77 -1.75
N TYR A 83 1.84 -16.50 -1.90
CA TYR A 83 1.02 -16.04 -3.04
C TYR A 83 1.82 -15.32 -4.14
N ALA A 84 3.11 -15.04 -3.91
CA ALA A 84 4.03 -14.40 -4.86
C ALA A 84 4.42 -15.37 -5.98
N ASN A 85 3.50 -15.61 -6.91
CA ASN A 85 3.68 -16.49 -8.07
C ASN A 85 3.85 -15.71 -9.39
N GLY A 86 3.99 -14.38 -9.33
CA GLY A 86 4.07 -13.50 -10.50
C GLY A 86 2.74 -13.24 -11.21
N THR A 87 1.60 -13.69 -10.69
CA THR A 87 0.29 -13.43 -11.31
C THR A 87 -0.52 -12.36 -10.58
N ARG A 88 -0.37 -12.27 -9.25
CA ARG A 88 -1.10 -11.30 -8.42
C ARG A 88 -0.30 -10.03 -8.26
N ASP A 89 -0.96 -8.88 -8.46
CA ASP A 89 -0.37 -7.59 -8.06
C ASP A 89 -0.57 -7.30 -6.56
N LEU A 90 -0.02 -6.17 -6.11
CA LEU A 90 -0.09 -5.77 -4.70
C LEU A 90 -1.51 -5.52 -4.20
N PHE A 91 -2.42 -5.04 -5.06
CA PHE A 91 -3.81 -4.83 -4.71
C PHE A 91 -4.53 -6.16 -4.54
N GLU A 92 -4.33 -7.11 -5.46
CA GLU A 92 -4.88 -8.45 -5.35
C GLU A 92 -4.34 -9.19 -4.12
N LEU A 93 -3.08 -8.96 -3.73
CA LEU A 93 -2.51 -9.47 -2.48
C LEU A 93 -3.15 -8.82 -1.25
N SER A 94 -3.32 -7.50 -1.26
CA SER A 94 -3.99 -6.74 -0.19
C SER A 94 -5.40 -7.25 0.05
N GLU A 95 -6.21 -7.41 -1.01
CA GLU A 95 -7.56 -7.98 -0.92
C GLU A 95 -7.53 -9.45 -0.45
N LYS A 96 -6.59 -10.25 -0.98
CA LYS A 96 -6.52 -11.68 -0.64
C LYS A 96 -6.13 -11.93 0.82
N LEU A 97 -5.31 -11.05 1.38
CA LEU A 97 -4.74 -11.18 2.71
C LEU A 97 -5.48 -10.36 3.78
N ASP A 98 -6.50 -9.59 3.38
CA ASP A 98 -7.24 -8.67 4.25
C ASP A 98 -6.28 -7.74 5.01
N ALA A 99 -5.34 -7.14 4.26
CA ALA A 99 -4.27 -6.31 4.78
C ALA A 99 -4.27 -4.95 4.07
N ALA A 100 -3.94 -3.89 4.82
CA ALA A 100 -3.81 -2.55 4.23
C ALA A 100 -2.70 -2.55 3.16
N ILE A 101 -2.91 -1.84 2.05
CA ILE A 101 -1.98 -1.85 0.91
C ILE A 101 -0.57 -1.41 1.34
N GLU A 102 -0.49 -0.44 2.26
CA GLU A 102 0.76 0.09 2.81
C GLU A 102 1.53 -0.99 3.59
N GLN A 103 0.83 -1.91 4.27
CA GLN A 103 1.47 -3.03 4.96
C GLN A 103 2.02 -4.07 3.96
N VAL A 104 1.31 -4.26 2.84
CA VAL A 104 1.76 -5.14 1.75
C VAL A 104 2.99 -4.55 1.07
N GLU A 105 3.01 -3.26 0.76
CA GLU A 105 4.16 -2.56 0.19
C GLU A 105 5.40 -2.69 1.08
N ILE A 106 5.30 -2.34 2.37
CA ILE A 106 6.41 -2.46 3.31
C ILE A 106 6.95 -3.90 3.36
N ALA A 107 6.07 -4.89 3.36
CA ALA A 107 6.48 -6.29 3.39
C ALA A 107 7.12 -6.74 2.06
N VAL A 108 6.64 -6.25 0.92
CA VAL A 108 7.20 -6.53 -0.41
C VAL A 108 8.57 -5.88 -0.58
N ASP A 109 8.73 -4.62 -0.20
CA ASP A 109 10.02 -3.93 -0.22
C ASP A 109 11.06 -4.68 0.61
N LEU A 110 10.68 -5.10 1.81
CA LEU A 110 11.53 -5.89 2.68
C LEU A 110 11.90 -7.25 2.04
N LEU A 111 10.96 -7.91 1.37
CA LEU A 111 11.24 -9.15 0.66
C LEU A 111 12.15 -8.95 -0.57
N LEU A 112 12.02 -7.82 -1.28
CA LEU A 112 12.89 -7.44 -2.39
C LEU A 112 14.32 -7.17 -1.90
N GLU A 113 14.48 -6.41 -0.79
CA GLU A 113 15.77 -6.14 -0.15
C GLU A 113 16.52 -7.42 0.23
N HIS A 114 15.79 -8.45 0.65
CA HIS A 114 16.35 -9.76 1.00
C HIS A 114 16.44 -10.75 -0.18
N GLU A 115 16.20 -10.27 -1.41
CA GLU A 115 16.25 -11.04 -2.66
C GLU A 115 15.36 -12.31 -2.62
N LEU A 116 14.24 -12.22 -1.93
CA LEU A 116 13.29 -13.32 -1.75
C LEU A 116 12.24 -13.39 -2.84
N ILE A 117 11.92 -12.24 -3.41
CA ILE A 117 11.00 -12.07 -4.51
C ILE A 117 11.66 -11.24 -5.62
N GLU A 118 11.08 -11.28 -6.82
CA GLU A 118 11.35 -10.41 -7.98
C GLU A 118 10.05 -9.89 -8.59
#